data_AF-A0A2E6D8F1-F1
#
_entry.id   AF-A0A2E6D8F1-F1
#
_cell.length_a   1.000
_cell.length_b   1.000
_cell.length_c   1.000
_cell.angle_alpha   90.00
_cell.angle_beta   90.00
_cell.angle_gamma   90.00
#
_symmetry.space_group_name_H-M   'P 1'
#
loop_
_entity.id
_entity.type
_entity.pdbx_description
1 polymer ?
#
loop_
_entity_poly.entity_id
_entity_poly.type
_entity_poly.pdbx_seq_one_letter_code
_entity_poly.pdbx_strand_id
1 'polypeptide(L)' 'RPDGVASIKPKSVKKKLKDKKFAAGVERNEVHEGARLLEVDLTEHIQMLIDALRPHAAELGLEGTGS' A
#
# COMPACT_ATOMS: atom_id res chain seq x y z
N ARG A 1 12.65 5.89 0.61
CA ARG A 1 12.15 6.40 -0.69
C ARG A 1 12.14 7.90 -0.56
N PRO A 2 12.74 8.66 -1.50
CA PRO A 2 12.87 10.11 -1.37
C PRO A 2 11.53 10.83 -1.24
N ASP A 3 10.43 10.31 -1.83
CA ASP A 3 9.11 10.95 -1.77
C ASP A 3 8.04 10.16 -0.95
N GLY A 4 8.45 9.15 -0.17
CA GLY A 4 7.55 8.46 0.77
C GLY A 4 6.26 7.90 0.15
N VAL A 5 5.12 8.14 0.81
CA VAL A 5 3.77 7.76 0.32
C VAL A 5 3.30 8.62 -0.86
N ALA A 6 3.85 9.81 -1.07
CA ALA A 6 3.41 10.74 -2.09
C ALA A 6 3.61 10.22 -3.53
N SER A 7 4.66 9.41 -3.76
CA SER A 7 4.95 8.81 -5.08
C SER A 7 4.51 7.35 -5.24
N ILE A 8 3.80 6.79 -4.26
CA ILE A 8 3.35 5.38 -4.32
C ILE A 8 2.19 5.23 -5.29
N LYS A 9 2.30 4.24 -6.18
CA LYS A 9 1.24 3.82 -7.11
C LYS A 9 0.73 2.42 -6.77
N PRO A 10 -0.58 2.13 -6.90
CA PRO A 10 -1.15 0.83 -6.56
C PRO A 10 -0.48 -0.35 -7.25
N LYS A 11 -0.13 -0.21 -8.53
CA LYS A 11 0.56 -1.23 -9.31
C LYS A 11 1.91 -1.64 -8.69
N SER A 12 2.63 -0.68 -8.10
CA SER A 12 3.92 -0.95 -7.45
C SER A 12 3.76 -1.73 -6.14
N VAL A 13 2.70 -1.45 -5.37
CA VAL A 13 2.32 -2.19 -4.15
C VAL A 13 1.89 -3.61 -4.51
N LYS A 14 1.00 -3.77 -5.50
CA LYS A 14 0.57 -5.09 -5.98
C LYS A 14 1.74 -5.94 -6.48
N LYS A 15 2.73 -5.33 -7.14
CA LYS A 15 3.97 -6.02 -7.53
C LYS A 15 4.78 -6.45 -6.30
N LYS A 16 4.91 -5.56 -5.31
CA LYS A 16 5.65 -5.80 -4.07
C LYS A 16 5.00 -6.84 -3.16
N LEU A 17 3.67 -7.00 -3.17
CA LEU A 17 2.99 -8.10 -2.45
C LEU A 17 3.46 -9.50 -2.89
N LYS A 18 4.01 -9.65 -4.10
CA LYS A 18 4.60 -10.92 -4.57
C LYS A 18 6.01 -11.16 -4.01
N ASP A 19 6.70 -10.10 -3.58
CA ASP A 19 8.04 -10.18 -3.03
C ASP A 19 7.99 -10.73 -1.60
N LYS A 20 8.71 -11.85 -1.36
CA LYS A 20 8.63 -12.56 -0.08
C LYS A 20 9.14 -11.75 1.10
N LYS A 21 10.16 -10.90 0.91
CA LYS A 21 10.73 -10.08 1.98
C LYS A 21 9.81 -8.91 2.30
N PHE A 22 9.24 -8.28 1.27
CA PHE A 22 8.30 -7.19 1.45
C PHE A 22 7.02 -7.65 2.15
N ALA A 23 6.44 -8.75 1.71
CA ALA A 23 5.19 -9.29 2.24
C ALA A 23 5.41 -10.27 3.41
N ALA A 24 6.54 -10.18 4.13
CA ALA A 24 6.83 -11.08 5.26
C ALA A 24 5.92 -10.82 6.47
N GLY A 25 5.37 -9.61 6.59
CA GLY A 25 4.51 -9.20 7.71
C GLY A 25 3.01 -9.34 7.47
N VAL A 26 2.57 -9.91 6.33
CA VAL A 26 1.16 -10.05 6.00
C VAL A 26 0.90 -11.42 5.39
N GLU A 27 -0.28 -12.01 5.65
CA GLU A 27 -0.70 -13.18 4.89
C GLU A 27 -1.37 -12.76 3.59
N ARG A 28 -0.79 -13.19 2.46
CA ARG A 28 -1.16 -12.65 1.14
C ARG A 28 -2.53 -13.11 0.71
N ASN A 29 -2.90 -14.35 1.03
CA ASN A 29 -4.22 -14.88 0.70
C ASN A 29 -5.31 -14.08 1.42
N GLU A 30 -5.10 -13.73 2.69
CA GLU A 30 -6.03 -12.89 3.45
C GLU A 30 -6.17 -11.49 2.86
N VAL A 31 -5.09 -10.87 2.35
CA VAL A 31 -5.16 -9.57 1.66
C VAL A 31 -6.07 -9.65 0.43
N HIS A 32 -5.92 -10.71 -0.37
CA HIS A 32 -6.75 -10.91 -1.57
C HIS A 32 -8.20 -11.24 -1.22
N GLU A 33 -8.40 -12.10 -0.21
CA GLU A 33 -9.73 -12.49 0.25
C GLU A 33 -10.48 -11.33 0.90
N GLY A 34 -9.80 -10.48 1.67
CA GLY A 34 -10.38 -9.27 2.24
C GLY A 34 -10.94 -8.33 1.16
N ALA A 35 -10.18 -8.08 0.10
CA ALA A 35 -10.68 -7.29 -1.04
C ALA A 35 -11.90 -7.95 -1.71
N ARG A 36 -11.89 -9.28 -1.85
CA ARG A 36 -13.01 -10.05 -2.42
C ARG A 36 -14.27 -9.96 -1.54
N LEU A 37 -14.14 -10.11 -0.22
CA LEU A 37 -15.24 -10.04 0.74
C LEU A 37 -15.85 -8.63 0.82
N LEU A 38 -15.03 -7.61 0.59
CA LEU A 38 -15.48 -6.22 0.47
C LEU A 38 -16.04 -5.89 -0.91
N GLU A 39 -16.04 -6.83 -1.85
CA GLU A 39 -16.51 -6.66 -3.23
C GLU A 39 -15.81 -5.50 -3.98
N VAL A 40 -14.53 -5.29 -3.71
CA VAL A 40 -13.71 -4.24 -4.34
C VAL A 40 -12.54 -4.82 -5.13
N ASP A 41 -12.10 -4.15 -6.20
CA ASP A 41 -10.82 -4.50 -6.83
C ASP A 41 -9.66 -4.15 -5.90
N LEU A 42 -8.71 -5.08 -5.75
CA LEU A 42 -7.55 -4.87 -4.88
C LEU A 42 -6.74 -3.64 -5.28
N THR A 43 -6.66 -3.30 -6.57
CA THR A 43 -5.94 -2.12 -7.05
C THR A 43 -6.64 -0.84 -6.62
N GLU A 44 -7.97 -0.80 -6.72
CA GLU A 44 -8.80 0.32 -6.25
C GLU A 44 -8.73 0.46 -4.74
N HIS A 45 -8.80 -0.65 -4.00
CA HIS A 45 -8.67 -0.64 -2.55
C HIS A 45 -7.30 -0.11 -2.10
N ILE A 46 -6.21 -0.53 -2.77
CA ILE A 46 -4.88 0.02 -2.52
C ILE A 46 -4.84 1.52 -2.83
N GLN A 47 -5.48 1.99 -3.92
CA GLN A 47 -5.53 3.41 -4.25
C GLN A 47 -6.24 4.21 -3.15
N MET A 48 -7.40 3.73 -2.70
CA MET A 48 -8.16 4.32 -1.60
C MET A 48 -7.32 4.42 -0.32
N LEU A 49 -6.60 3.36 0.05
CA LEU A 49 -5.70 3.39 1.21
C LEU A 49 -4.58 4.42 1.05
N ILE A 50 -3.95 4.50 -0.13
CA ILE A 50 -2.90 5.50 -0.39
C ILE A 50 -3.49 6.91 -0.26
N ASP A 51 -4.67 7.17 -0.83
CA ASP A 51 -5.32 8.48 -0.78
C ASP A 51 -5.76 8.86 0.64
N ALA A 52 -6.21 7.88 1.44
CA ALA A 52 -6.52 8.07 2.86
C ALA A 52 -5.27 8.35 3.71
N LEU A 53 -4.14 7.70 3.41
CA LEU A 53 -2.89 7.88 4.17
C LEU A 53 -2.12 9.15 3.80
N ARG A 54 -2.22 9.60 2.54
CA ARG A 54 -1.48 10.76 2.03
C ARG A 54 -1.66 12.05 2.86
N PRO A 55 -2.87 12.49 3.24
CA PRO A 55 -3.04 13.70 4.04
C PRO A 55 -2.48 13.57 5.47
N HIS A 56 -2.32 12.36 5.98
CA HIS A 56 -1.79 12.06 7.32
C HIS A 56 -0.31 11.64 7.30
N ALA A 57 0.40 11.84 6.18
CA ALA A 57 1.73 11.29 5.99
C ALA A 57 2.76 11.76 7.04
N ALA A 58 2.72 13.04 7.43
CA ALA A 58 3.63 13.61 8.42
C ALA A 58 3.43 12.98 9.80
N GLU A 59 2.18 12.89 10.26
CA GLU A 59 1.80 12.29 11.55
C GLU A 59 2.19 10.80 11.62
N LEU A 60 1.99 10.08 10.51
CA LEU A 60 2.25 8.64 10.41
C LEU A 60 3.72 8.30 10.08
N GLY A 61 4.59 9.31 9.90
CA GLY A 61 5.99 9.08 9.51
C GLY A 61 6.15 8.44 8.12
N LEU A 62 5.20 8.68 7.21
CA LEU A 62 5.15 8.15 5.85
C LEU A 62 5.73 9.12 4.80
N GLU A 63 6.20 10.28 5.25
CA GLU A 63 6.91 11.22 4.38
C GLU A 63 8.22 10.63 3.86
N GLY A 64 8.64 11.14 2.72
CA GLY A 64 9.92 10.76 2.16
C GLY A 64 11.05 11.25 3.05
N THR A 65 11.98 10.36 3.37
CA THR A 65 13.17 10.68 4.18
C THR A 65 14.24 11.36 3.33
N GLY A 66 13.87 12.36 2.52
CA GLY A 66 14.66 12.95 1.44
C GLY A 66 16.17 12.89 1.66
N SER A 67 16.89 12.32 0.68
CA SER A 67 18.32 12.53 0.53
C SER A 67 18.55 13.71 -0.40
#